data_AF-A0A2M8Q6N5-F1
#
_entry.id   AF-A0A2M8Q6N5-F1
#
_cell.length_a   1.000
_cell.length_b   1.000
_cell.length_c   1.000
_cell.angle_alpha   90.00
_cell.angle_beta   90.00
_cell.angle_gamma   90.00
#
_symmetry.space_group_name_H-M   'P 1'
#
loop_
_entity.id
_entity.type
_entity.pdbx_description
1 polymer ?
#
loop_
_entity_poly.entity_id
_entity_poly.type
_entity_poly.pdbx_seq_one_letter_code
_entity_poly.pdbx_strand_id
1 'polypeptide(L)'
;MVVGAPASEGVAVGPAFHLRAPAIELEEGVVADTAAERQRLREAVAAVMEQLRTLRAETARRVGAAEAGIFDAQMLMIGDRDLLDAAEEAIELRRLDAASAWNLALRAVVARYRALDDPY
;
A
#
# COMPACT_ATOMS: atom_id res chain seq x y z
N MET A 1 31.04 9.44 -15.45
CA MET A 1 30.25 10.66 -15.75
C MET A 1 28.79 10.27 -15.56
N VAL A 2 28.05 10.97 -14.70
CA VAL A 2 26.61 10.69 -14.51
C VAL A 2 25.86 11.58 -15.49
N VAL A 3 25.01 10.99 -16.33
CA VAL A 3 24.18 11.70 -17.31
C VAL A 3 22.73 11.60 -16.84
N GLY A 4 21.98 12.70 -16.84
CA GLY A 4 20.58 12.75 -16.43
C GLY A 4 19.77 13.70 -17.30
N ALA A 5 18.45 13.72 -17.10
CA ALA A 5 17.55 14.67 -17.73
C ALA A 5 17.42 15.93 -16.84
N PRO A 6 17.77 17.14 -17.33
CA PRO A 6 17.66 18.36 -16.53
C PRO A 6 16.18 18.69 -16.28
N ALA A 7 15.78 18.79 -15.01
CA ALA A 7 14.40 19.12 -14.62
C ALA A 7 14.21 20.60 -14.25
N SER A 8 15.25 21.24 -13.68
CA SER A 8 15.25 22.65 -13.28
C SER A 8 16.68 23.20 -13.30
N GLU A 9 16.82 24.49 -13.57
CA GLU A 9 18.12 25.19 -13.53
C GLU A 9 18.50 25.55 -12.08
N GLY A 10 19.80 25.59 -11.78
CA GLY A 10 20.34 26.08 -10.51
C GLY A 10 21.47 25.24 -9.91
N VAL A 11 22.03 25.72 -8.80
CA VAL A 11 23.07 25.03 -8.01
C VAL A 11 22.62 24.96 -6.56
N ALA A 12 22.67 23.77 -5.96
CA ALA A 12 22.40 23.54 -4.54
C ALA A 12 23.56 22.77 -3.90
N VAL A 13 23.87 23.07 -2.63
CA VAL A 13 24.92 22.40 -1.86
C VAL A 13 24.32 21.95 -0.53
N GLY A 14 24.40 20.64 -0.26
CA GLY A 14 23.85 20.05 0.96
C GLY A 14 24.17 18.56 1.06
N PRO A 15 23.89 17.92 2.21
CA PRO A 15 24.10 16.49 2.38
C PRO A 15 23.16 15.68 1.47
N ALA A 16 23.66 14.57 0.94
CA ALA A 16 22.84 13.62 0.21
C ALA A 16 21.97 12.80 1.19
N PHE A 17 20.65 12.83 0.99
CA PHE A 17 19.72 11.94 1.69
C PHE A 17 19.39 10.73 0.81
N HIS A 18 19.90 9.56 1.17
CA HIS A 18 19.62 8.33 0.44
C HIS A 18 18.35 7.68 0.99
N LEU A 19 17.21 7.97 0.36
CA LEU A 19 15.96 7.28 0.65
C LEU A 19 16.01 5.84 0.13
N ARG A 20 16.06 4.86 1.03
CA ARG A 20 15.92 3.43 0.71
C ARG A 20 14.64 2.91 1.33
N ALA A 21 13.74 2.38 0.52
CA ALA A 21 12.62 1.61 1.04
C ALA A 21 13.17 0.30 1.65
N PRO A 22 12.75 -0.08 2.87
CA PRO A 22 13.12 -1.38 3.42
C PRO A 22 12.53 -2.50 2.56
N ALA A 23 13.29 -3.58 2.37
CA ALA A 23 12.75 -4.80 1.78
C ALA A 23 11.75 -5.41 2.76
N ILE A 24 10.55 -5.72 2.28
CA ILE A 24 9.56 -6.49 3.05
C ILE A 24 9.71 -7.95 2.62
N GLU A 25 10.28 -8.76 3.51
CA GLU A 25 10.38 -10.21 3.33
C GLU A 25 9.21 -10.86 4.06
N LEU A 26 8.40 -11.64 3.32
CA LEU A 26 7.29 -12.40 3.87
C LEU A 26 7.72 -13.87 3.91
N GLU A 27 7.80 -14.44 5.11
CA GLU A 27 7.94 -15.87 5.28
C GLU A 27 6.55 -16.49 5.27
N GLU A 28 6.21 -17.22 4.21
CA GLU A 28 4.93 -17.92 4.15
C GLU A 28 4.90 -19.03 5.19
N GLY A 29 4.01 -18.88 6.19
CA GLY A 29 3.80 -19.85 7.25
C GLY A 29 2.36 -20.34 7.30
N VAL A 30 2.17 -21.62 7.62
CA VAL A 30 0.85 -22.15 7.95
C VAL A 30 0.51 -21.75 9.39
N VAL A 31 -0.61 -21.04 9.57
CA VAL A 31 -1.08 -20.62 10.89
C VAL A 31 -2.10 -21.61 11.48
N ALA A 32 -2.06 -21.76 12.80
CA ALA A 32 -3.03 -22.58 13.53
C ALA A 32 -4.35 -21.82 13.78
N ASP A 33 -4.25 -20.54 14.18
CA ASP A 33 -5.38 -19.70 14.55
C ASP A 33 -5.72 -18.68 13.45
N THR A 34 -6.63 -19.07 12.56
CA THR A 34 -7.10 -18.19 11.48
C THR A 34 -7.92 -17.01 12.00
N ALA A 35 -8.63 -17.17 13.12
CA ALA A 35 -9.43 -16.10 13.69
C ALA A 35 -8.54 -14.95 14.19
N ALA A 36 -7.42 -15.27 14.84
CA ALA A 36 -6.42 -14.29 15.26
C ALA A 36 -5.81 -13.54 14.06
N GLU A 37 -5.47 -14.23 12.98
CA GLU A 37 -4.91 -13.60 11.77
C GLU A 37 -5.92 -12.69 11.06
N ARG A 38 -7.19 -13.09 10.96
CA ARG A 38 -8.24 -12.20 10.42
C ARG A 38 -8.40 -10.94 11.26
N GLN A 39 -8.37 -11.07 12.58
CA GLN A 39 -8.45 -9.91 13.47
C GLN A 39 -7.25 -8.99 13.26
N ARG A 40 -6.04 -9.56 13.15
CA ARG A 40 -4.82 -8.81 12.86
C ARG A 40 -4.89 -8.07 11.52
N LEU A 41 -5.45 -8.70 10.48
CA LEU A 41 -5.69 -8.05 9.18
C LEU A 41 -6.64 -6.85 9.32
N ARG A 42 -7.78 -7.03 9.99
CA ARG A 42 -8.77 -5.96 10.19
C ARG A 42 -8.20 -4.78 10.97
N GLU A 43 -7.42 -5.05 12.01
CA GLU A 43 -6.73 -4.02 12.80
C GLU A 43 -5.70 -3.26 11.96
N ALA A 44 -4.91 -3.97 11.15
CA ALA A 44 -3.94 -3.36 10.25
C ALA A 44 -4.62 -2.44 9.22
N VAL A 45 -5.70 -2.90 8.59
CA VAL A 45 -6.49 -2.10 7.64
C VAL A 45 -7.07 -0.86 8.32
N ALA A 46 -7.65 -1.00 9.52
CA ALA A 46 -8.18 0.12 10.28
C ALA A 46 -7.10 1.15 10.64
N ALA A 47 -5.92 0.69 11.05
CA ALA A 47 -4.79 1.56 11.38
C ALA A 47 -4.31 2.35 10.14
N VAL A 48 -4.18 1.68 8.98
CA VAL A 48 -3.78 2.33 7.73
C VAL A 48 -4.83 3.35 7.28
N MET A 49 -6.12 3.03 7.39
CA MET A 49 -7.20 3.97 7.07
C MET A 49 -7.10 5.26 7.90
N GLU A 50 -6.77 5.16 9.18
CA GLU A 50 -6.62 6.33 10.04
C GLU A 50 -5.37 7.16 9.70
N GLN A 51 -4.26 6.48 9.37
CA GLN A 51 -3.05 7.14 8.89
C GLN A 51 -3.31 7.90 7.59
N LEU A 52 -4.04 7.31 6.64
CA LEU A 52 -4.40 7.97 5.38
C LEU A 52 -5.30 9.19 5.59
N ARG A 53 -6.27 9.13 6.51
CA ARG A 53 -7.09 10.30 6.88
C ARG A 53 -6.24 11.43 7.44
N THR A 54 -5.27 11.09 8.29
CA THR A 54 -4.35 12.06 8.88
C THR A 54 -3.49 12.73 7.79
N LEU A 55 -2.87 11.93 6.92
CA LEU A 55 -2.05 12.42 5.80
C LEU A 55 -2.86 13.28 4.83
N ARG A 56 -4.10 12.87 4.53
CA ARG A 56 -5.05 13.66 3.74
C ARG A 56 -5.30 15.03 4.36
N ALA A 57 -5.64 15.08 5.65
CA ALA A 57 -5.92 16.33 6.35
C ALA A 57 -4.69 17.25 6.42
N GLU A 58 -3.50 16.69 6.63
CA GLU A 58 -2.24 17.45 6.61
C GLU A 58 -1.91 18.00 5.22
N THR A 59 -2.05 17.18 4.19
CA THR A 59 -1.78 17.57 2.80
C THR A 59 -2.76 18.64 2.33
N ALA A 60 -4.05 18.51 2.70
CA ALA A 60 -5.08 19.50 2.38
C ALA A 60 -4.76 20.88 2.98
N ARG A 61 -4.19 20.91 4.20
CA ARG A 61 -3.79 22.15 4.87
C ARG A 61 -2.51 22.75 4.30
N ARG A 62 -1.56 21.93 3.87
CA ARG A 62 -0.20 22.37 3.48
C ARG A 62 -0.04 22.66 1.99
N VAL A 63 -0.73 21.90 1.14
CA VAL A 63 -0.55 21.92 -0.32
C VAL A 63 -1.85 22.33 -0.99
N GLY A 64 -2.95 21.63 -0.67
CA GLY A 64 -4.25 21.90 -1.26
C GLY A 64 -5.19 20.70 -1.22
N ALA A 65 -6.48 20.96 -1.33
CA ALA A 65 -7.51 19.91 -1.29
C ALA A 65 -7.45 18.99 -2.53
N ALA A 66 -7.03 19.52 -3.68
CA ALA A 66 -6.90 18.74 -4.91
C ALA A 66 -5.79 17.70 -4.78
N GLU A 67 -4.62 18.11 -4.28
CA GLU A 67 -3.46 17.25 -4.07
C GLU A 67 -3.73 16.19 -2.98
N ALA A 68 -4.54 16.53 -1.98
CA ALA A 68 -4.97 15.57 -0.96
C ALA A 68 -5.91 14.47 -1.50
N GLY A 69 -6.52 14.66 -2.67
CA GLY A 69 -7.47 13.70 -3.27
C GLY A 69 -6.85 12.33 -3.58
N ILE A 70 -5.53 12.24 -3.73
CA ILE A 70 -4.84 10.95 -3.92
C ILE A 70 -5.09 9.98 -2.75
N PHE A 71 -5.21 10.50 -1.52
CA PHE A 71 -5.46 9.67 -0.34
C PHE A 71 -6.90 9.14 -0.30
N ASP A 72 -7.85 9.84 -0.91
CA ASP A 72 -9.23 9.35 -1.05
C ASP A 72 -9.27 8.11 -1.95
N ALA A 73 -8.54 8.15 -3.07
CA ALA A 73 -8.39 6.99 -3.95
C ALA A 73 -7.70 5.81 -3.24
N GLN A 74 -6.65 6.07 -2.44
CA GLN A 74 -5.97 5.02 -1.65
C GLN A 74 -6.88 4.38 -0.59
N MET A 75 -7.68 5.19 0.11
CA MET A 75 -8.67 4.68 1.06
C MET A 75 -9.74 3.83 0.37
N LEU A 76 -10.19 4.21 -0.83
CA LEU A 76 -11.13 3.40 -1.62
C LEU A 76 -10.53 2.06 -2.03
N MET A 77 -9.27 2.05 -2.45
CA MET A 77 -8.57 0.81 -2.83
C MET A 77 -8.36 -0.14 -1.66
N ILE A 78 -7.96 0.37 -0.49
CA ILE A 78 -7.72 -0.46 0.71
C ILE A 78 -9.03 -0.94 1.34
N GLY A 79 -10.10 -0.14 1.23
CA GLY A 79 -11.44 -0.50 1.70
C GLY A 79 -12.26 -1.34 0.72
N ASP A 80 -11.67 -1.76 -0.42
CA ASP A 80 -12.35 -2.58 -1.41
C ASP A 80 -12.74 -3.94 -0.79
N ARG A 81 -14.04 -4.26 -0.83
CA ARG A 81 -14.58 -5.47 -0.23
C ARG A 81 -14.06 -6.73 -0.91
N ASP A 82 -13.88 -6.72 -2.23
CA ASP A 82 -13.40 -7.88 -2.97
C ASP A 82 -11.94 -8.20 -2.58
N LEU A 83 -11.12 -7.16 -2.36
CA LEU A 83 -9.75 -7.32 -1.89
C LEU A 83 -9.71 -7.89 -0.45
N LEU A 84 -10.54 -7.33 0.44
CA LEU A 84 -10.61 -7.76 1.84
C LEU A 84 -11.14 -9.19 1.97
N ASP A 85 -12.21 -9.52 1.24
CA ASP A 85 -12.82 -10.85 1.25
C ASP A 85 -11.84 -11.90 0.70
N ALA A 86 -11.10 -11.59 -0.38
CA ALA A 86 -10.08 -12.47 -0.93
C ALA A 86 -8.91 -12.73 0.05
N ALA A 87 -8.51 -11.71 0.82
CA ALA A 87 -7.48 -11.88 1.85
C ALA A 87 -8.00 -12.71 3.03
N GLU A 88 -9.22 -12.46 3.52
CA GLU A 88 -9.83 -13.27 4.59
C GLU A 88 -10.04 -14.72 4.16
N GLU A 89 -10.45 -14.98 2.91
CA GLU A 89 -10.60 -16.32 2.34
C GLU A 89 -9.24 -17.05 2.28
N ALA A 90 -8.17 -16.35 1.89
CA ALA A 90 -6.83 -16.93 1.87
C ALA A 90 -6.35 -17.33 3.28
N ILE A 91 -6.68 -16.55 4.31
CA ILE A 91 -6.40 -16.91 5.71
C ILE A 91 -7.17 -18.19 6.09
N GLU A 92 -8.47 -18.25 5.81
CA GLU A 92 -9.30 -19.38 6.26
C GLU A 92 -9.02 -20.68 5.51
N LEU A 93 -8.99 -20.64 4.18
CA LEU A 93 -8.90 -21.83 3.34
C LEU A 93 -7.47 -22.34 3.21
N ARG A 94 -6.50 -21.42 3.14
CA ARG A 94 -5.08 -21.76 2.91
C ARG A 94 -4.24 -21.65 4.18
N ARG A 95 -4.84 -21.25 5.30
CA ARG A 95 -4.16 -21.12 6.60
C ARG A 95 -2.93 -20.21 6.51
N LEU A 96 -3.00 -19.15 5.70
CA LEU A 96 -1.92 -18.17 5.59
C LEU A 96 -2.00 -17.15 6.73
N ASP A 97 -0.85 -16.61 7.12
CA ASP A 97 -0.80 -15.43 7.98
C ASP A 97 -1.38 -14.19 7.27
N ALA A 98 -1.75 -13.18 8.06
CA ALA A 98 -2.39 -11.97 7.54
C ALA A 98 -1.57 -11.24 6.46
N ALA A 99 -0.24 -11.20 6.60
CA ALA A 99 0.63 -10.46 5.68
C ALA A 99 0.78 -11.20 4.35
N SER A 100 0.98 -12.52 4.39
CA SER A 100 1.02 -13.36 3.20
C SER A 100 -0.31 -13.37 2.45
N ALA A 101 -1.43 -13.49 3.18
CA ALA A 101 -2.77 -13.45 2.60
C ALA A 101 -3.08 -12.11 1.91
N TRP A 102 -2.75 -10.99 2.56
CA TRP A 102 -2.90 -9.66 1.99
C TRP A 102 -2.06 -9.48 0.71
N ASN A 103 -0.78 -9.87 0.75
CA ASN A 103 0.12 -9.79 -0.40
C ASN A 103 -0.38 -10.66 -1.57
N LEU A 104 -0.91 -11.85 -1.30
CA LEU A 104 -1.49 -12.72 -2.32
C LEU A 104 -2.70 -12.05 -3.00
N ALA A 105 -3.66 -11.54 -2.21
CA ALA A 105 -4.85 -10.88 -2.73
C ALA A 105 -4.49 -9.61 -3.54
N LEU A 106 -3.57 -8.80 -3.02
CA LEU A 106 -3.09 -7.59 -3.69
C LEU A 106 -2.39 -7.90 -5.02
N ARG A 107 -1.57 -8.97 -5.07
CA ARG A 107 -0.90 -9.39 -6.32
C ARG A 107 -1.90 -9.77 -7.41
N ALA A 108 -3.02 -10.40 -7.05
CA ALA A 108 -4.08 -10.72 -8.00
C ALA A 108 -4.72 -9.45 -8.57
N VAL A 109 -5.00 -8.47 -7.72
CA VAL A 109 -5.53 -7.15 -8.14
C VAL A 109 -4.54 -6.43 -9.06
N VAL A 110 -3.25 -6.36 -8.67
CA VAL A 110 -2.19 -5.75 -9.49
C VAL A 110 -2.04 -6.44 -10.83
N ALA A 111 -2.08 -7.77 -10.88
CA ALA A 111 -2.01 -8.53 -12.12
C ALA A 111 -3.18 -8.19 -13.06
N ARG A 112 -4.40 -8.04 -12.51
CA ARG A 112 -5.58 -7.61 -13.27
C ARG A 112 -5.41 -6.21 -13.86
N TYR A 113 -4.92 -5.25 -13.06
CA TYR A 113 -4.66 -3.89 -13.55
C TYR A 113 -3.60 -3.87 -14.65
N ARG A 114 -2.50 -4.62 -14.51
CA ARG A 114 -1.44 -4.70 -15.52
C ARG A 114 -1.88 -5.36 -16.84
N ALA A 115 -2.96 -6.14 -16.80
CA ALA A 115 -3.54 -6.74 -18.00
C ALA A 115 -4.47 -5.77 -18.75
N LEU A 116 -4.87 -4.66 -18.14
CA LEU A 116 -5.53 -3.56 -18.84
C LEU A 116 -4.47 -2.89 -19.71
N ASP A 117 -4.72 -2.81 -21.02
CA ASP A 117 -3.85 -2.13 -21.98
C ASP A 117 -4.13 -0.62 -21.93
N ASP A 118 -4.02 -0.05 -20.72
CA ASP A 118 -4.22 1.37 -20.42
C ASP A 118 -2.87 1.96 -19.95
N PRO A 119 -2.38 3.04 -20.58
CA PRO A 119 -1.15 3.71 -20.15
C PRO A 119 -1.24 4.45 -18.81
N TYR A 120 -2.44 4.53 -18.20
CA TYR A 120 -2.69 5.11 -16.87
C TYR A 120 -2.99 4.04 -15.82
#